data_AF-A0A8T3PS70-F1
#
_entry.id   AF-A0A8T3PS70-F1
#
_cell.length_a   1.000
_cell.length_b   1.000
_cell.length_c   1.000
_cell.angle_alpha   90.00
_cell.angle_beta   90.00
_cell.angle_gamma   90.00
#
_symmetry.space_group_name_H-M   'P 1'
#
loop_
_entity.id
_entity.type
_entity.pdbx_description
1 polymer ?
#
loop_
_entity_poly.entity_id
_entity_poly.type
_entity_poly.pdbx_seq_one_letter_code
_entity_poly.pdbx_strand_id
1 'polypeptide(L)'
;MEHAQTQQHPISVYFTVWGLLFVLSTLSYLVDYLHLHGYLRWSLILVFMLMKAGLIVAVFMHMRWERLALMYAILTPPLCLLVLITLMAIEGDYTFITRGLFFGQ
;
A
#
# COMPACT_ATOMS: atom_id res chain seq x y z
N MET A 1 0.42 43.41 -22.48
CA MET A 1 1.25 42.20 -22.29
C MET A 1 0.89 41.64 -20.92
N GLU A 2 -0.27 41.00 -20.82
CA GLU A 2 -0.74 40.39 -19.57
C GLU A 2 -0.54 38.89 -19.70
N HIS A 3 0.60 38.41 -19.18
CA HIS A 3 0.80 36.99 -18.98
C HIS A 3 -0.06 36.57 -17.80
N ALA A 4 -1.25 36.05 -18.13
CA ALA A 4 -2.13 35.37 -17.20
C ALA A 4 -1.30 34.36 -16.39
N GLN A 5 -1.21 34.62 -15.10
CA GLN A 5 -0.52 33.84 -14.10
C GLN A 5 -1.19 32.48 -14.02
N THR A 6 -0.76 31.57 -14.91
CA THR A 6 -1.18 30.18 -14.89
C THR A 6 -0.74 29.64 -13.54
N GLN A 7 -1.70 29.31 -12.70
CA GLN A 7 -1.49 28.56 -11.46
C GLN A 7 -0.98 27.16 -11.86
N GLN A 8 0.28 27.09 -12.27
CA GLN A 8 0.95 25.87 -12.70
C GLN A 8 1.17 25.03 -11.46
N HIS A 9 0.42 23.92 -11.35
CA HIS A 9 0.68 22.90 -10.35
C HIS A 9 2.20 22.63 -10.30
N PRO A 10 2.83 22.75 -9.12
CA PRO A 10 4.27 22.83 -9.01
C PRO A 10 4.91 21.53 -9.51
N ILE A 11 5.47 21.56 -10.72
CA ILE A 11 6.25 20.48 -11.35
C ILE A 11 7.32 19.93 -10.39
N SER A 12 7.83 20.80 -9.50
CA SER A 12 8.74 20.42 -8.42
C SER A 12 8.21 19.28 -7.54
N VAL A 13 6.91 19.24 -7.23
CA VAL A 13 6.32 18.20 -6.35
C VAL A 13 6.36 16.84 -7.05
N TYR A 14 6.00 16.78 -8.33
CA TYR A 14 6.05 15.54 -9.11
C TYR A 14 7.48 15.02 -9.23
N PHE A 15 8.46 15.89 -9.47
CA PHE A 15 9.87 15.50 -9.53
C PHE A 15 10.41 14.99 -8.19
N THR A 16 10.06 15.63 -7.08
CA THR A 16 10.45 15.16 -5.73
C THR A 16 9.87 13.77 -5.44
N VAL A 17 8.59 13.57 -5.74
CA VAL A 17 7.90 12.30 -5.47
C VAL A 17 8.41 11.20 -6.40
N TRP A 18 8.69 11.53 -7.66
CA TRP A 18 9.34 10.62 -8.60
C TRP A 18 10.71 10.16 -8.08
N GLY A 19 11.54 11.08 -7.60
CA GLY A 19 12.82 10.74 -6.96
C GLY A 19 12.64 9.87 -5.71
N LEU A 20 11.62 10.15 -4.90
CA LEU A 20 11.30 9.37 -3.70
C LEU A 20 10.86 7.94 -4.05
N LEU A 21 10.01 7.76 -5.08
CA LEU A 21 9.63 6.45 -5.62
C LEU A 21 10.83 5.69 -6.16
N PHE A 22 11.74 6.38 -6.86
CA PHE A 22 12.97 5.78 -7.36
C PHE A 22 13.81 5.24 -6.21
N VAL A 23 14.08 6.06 -5.19
CA VAL A 23 14.84 5.66 -3.99
C VAL A 23 14.18 4.47 -3.28
N LEU A 24 12.86 4.50 -3.10
CA LEU A 24 12.07 3.39 -2.53
C LEU A 24 12.21 2.10 -3.35
N SER A 25 12.17 2.20 -4.67
CA SER A 25 12.34 1.05 -5.57
C SER A 25 13.77 0.48 -5.48
N THR A 26 14.78 1.35 -5.43
CA THR A 26 16.18 0.94 -5.23
C THR A 26 16.39 0.27 -3.87
N LEU A 27 15.81 0.81 -2.80
CA LEU A 27 15.87 0.21 -1.47
C LEU A 27 15.20 -1.17 -1.42
N SER A 28 14.05 -1.32 -2.09
CA SER A 28 13.38 -2.62 -2.21
C SER A 28 14.26 -3.65 -2.95
N TYR A 29 14.99 -3.22 -3.98
CA TYR A 29 15.92 -4.09 -4.71
C TYR A 29 17.16 -4.42 -3.88
N LEU A 30 17.68 -3.46 -3.11
CA LEU A 30 18.83 -3.66 -2.23
C LEU A 30 18.53 -4.67 -1.13
N VAL A 31 17.31 -4.65 -0.58
CA VAL A 31 16.87 -5.64 0.42
C VAL A 31 16.82 -7.05 -0.15
N ASP A 32 16.46 -7.19 -1.42
CA ASP A 32 16.52 -8.48 -2.11
C ASP A 32 17.97 -8.91 -2.34
N TYR A 33 18.85 -7.97 -2.69
CA TYR A 33 20.28 -8.22 -2.90
C TYR A 33 21.01 -8.65 -1.61
N LEU A 34 20.64 -8.07 -0.47
CA LEU A 34 21.21 -8.39 0.85
C LEU A 34 20.85 -9.79 1.35
N HIS A 35 20.09 -10.59 0.58
CA HIS A 35 19.76 -11.99 0.89
C HIS A 35 19.29 -12.19 2.33
N LEU A 36 18.53 -11.22 2.87
CA LEU A 36 17.94 -11.35 4.19
C LEU A 36 17.01 -12.57 4.17
N HIS A 37 17.24 -13.51 5.08
CA HIS A 37 16.53 -14.78 5.08
C HIS A 37 15.38 -14.78 6.11
N GLY A 38 14.31 -15.52 5.81
CA GLY A 38 13.15 -15.66 6.69
C GLY A 38 12.18 -14.48 6.70
N TYR A 39 11.52 -14.28 7.84
CA TYR A 39 10.44 -13.29 8.04
C TYR A 39 10.88 -11.84 7.82
N LEU A 40 12.16 -11.54 8.00
CA LEU A 40 12.68 -10.18 7.87
C LEU A 40 12.50 -9.66 6.43
N ARG A 41 12.81 -10.48 5.42
CA ARG A 41 12.58 -10.12 4.01
C ARG A 41 11.12 -9.86 3.71
N TRP A 42 10.24 -10.73 4.23
CA TRP A 42 8.80 -10.62 3.99
C TRP A 42 8.22 -9.34 4.56
N SER A 43 8.57 -9.00 5.81
CA SER A 43 8.16 -7.75 6.45
C SER A 43 8.66 -6.52 5.69
N LEU A 44 9.92 -6.54 5.22
CA LEU A 44 10.56 -5.40 4.61
C LEU A 44 10.02 -5.13 3.19
N ILE A 45 9.77 -6.19 2.41
CA ILE A 45 9.12 -6.09 1.10
C ILE A 45 7.69 -5.54 1.26
N LEU A 46 6.92 -6.03 2.23
CA LEU A 46 5.57 -5.52 2.49
C LEU A 46 5.59 -4.04 2.90
N VAL A 47 6.53 -3.63 3.76
CA VAL A 47 6.69 -2.23 4.15
C VAL A 47 7.00 -1.35 2.93
N PHE A 48 7.93 -1.76 2.06
CA PHE A 48 8.21 -0.99 0.84
C PHE A 48 7.05 -0.98 -0.15
N MET A 49 6.29 -2.08 -0.25
CA MET A 49 5.07 -2.14 -1.07
C MET A 49 4.00 -1.16 -0.57
N LEU A 50 3.73 -1.15 0.74
CA LEU A 50 2.76 -0.23 1.33
C LEU A 50 3.23 1.23 1.22
N MET A 51 4.51 1.50 1.48
CA MET A 51 5.06 2.85 1.41
C MET A 51 4.99 3.41 -0.02
N LYS A 52 5.40 2.64 -1.03
CA LYS A 52 5.30 3.10 -2.43
C LYS A 52 3.84 3.24 -2.88
N ALA A 53 2.95 2.32 -2.49
CA ALA A 53 1.53 2.41 -2.83
C ALA A 53 0.88 3.64 -2.18
N GLY A 54 1.16 3.91 -0.90
CA GLY A 54 0.69 5.10 -0.21
C GLY A 54 1.21 6.39 -0.85
N LEU A 55 2.47 6.42 -1.26
CA LEU A 55 3.07 7.57 -1.95
C LEU A 55 2.43 7.83 -3.32
N ILE A 56 2.13 6.77 -4.08
CA ILE A 56 1.42 6.85 -5.36
C ILE A 56 0.00 7.37 -5.14
N VAL A 57 -0.73 6.82 -4.16
CA VAL A 57 -2.10 7.23 -3.84
C VAL A 57 -2.14 8.70 -3.39
N ALA A 58 -1.22 9.12 -2.54
CA ALA A 58 -1.17 10.49 -2.01
C ALA A 58 -0.89 11.55 -3.10
N VAL A 59 -0.06 11.24 -4.10
CA VAL A 59 0.47 12.22 -5.06
C VAL A 59 -0.11 12.04 -6.47
N PHE A 60 0.01 10.83 -7.04
CA PHE A 60 -0.44 10.58 -8.42
C PHE A 60 -1.96 10.47 -8.52
N MET A 61 -2.60 9.96 -7.48
CA MET A 61 -4.07 9.97 -7.35
C MET A 61 -4.61 11.27 -6.72
N HIS A 62 -3.81 12.36 -6.75
CA HIS A 62 -4.21 13.74 -6.44
C HIS A 62 -5.01 13.92 -5.13
N MET A 63 -4.82 13.03 -4.14
CA MET A 63 -5.54 13.03 -2.86
C MET A 63 -5.34 14.31 -2.04
N ARG A 64 -4.29 15.09 -2.32
CA ARG A 64 -4.06 16.38 -1.68
C ARG A 64 -4.94 17.53 -2.19
N TRP A 65 -5.65 17.36 -3.31
CA TRP A 65 -6.35 18.46 -3.99
C TRP A 65 -7.78 18.16 -4.44
N GLU A 66 -8.33 16.98 -4.12
CA GLU A 66 -9.68 16.58 -4.57
C GLU A 66 -10.59 16.05 -3.44
N ARG A 67 -11.86 15.79 -3.79
CA ARG A 67 -12.96 15.49 -2.86
C ARG A 67 -12.72 14.15 -2.15
N LEU A 68 -12.97 14.13 -0.83
CA LEU A 68 -12.91 12.92 0.01
C LEU A 68 -13.67 11.70 -0.56
N ALA A 69 -14.69 11.92 -1.39
CA ALA A 69 -15.45 10.85 -2.04
C ALA A 69 -14.58 9.94 -2.94
N LEU A 70 -13.60 10.50 -3.66
CA LEU A 70 -12.69 9.70 -4.50
C LEU A 70 -11.72 8.91 -3.64
N MET A 71 -11.32 9.45 -2.49
CA MET A 71 -10.50 8.75 -1.51
C MET A 71 -11.18 7.48 -1.02
N TYR A 72 -12.46 7.60 -0.61
CA TYR A 72 -13.24 6.45 -0.19
C TYR A 72 -13.48 5.46 -1.34
N ALA A 73 -13.73 5.90 -2.57
CA ALA A 73 -13.96 5.00 -3.69
C ALA A 73 -12.76 4.06 -3.98
N ILE A 74 -11.52 4.54 -3.81
CA ILE A 74 -10.30 3.77 -4.08
C ILE A 74 -9.87 2.95 -2.86
N LEU A 75 -10.01 3.51 -1.64
CA LEU A 75 -9.54 2.85 -0.41
C LEU A 75 -10.54 1.84 0.16
N THR A 76 -11.84 2.02 -0.10
CA THR A 76 -12.89 1.10 0.37
C THR A 76 -12.74 -0.32 -0.20
N PRO A 77 -12.54 -0.55 -1.51
CA PRO A 77 -12.39 -1.91 -2.04
C PRO A 77 -11.25 -2.73 -1.39
N PRO A 78 -10.00 -2.23 -1.29
CA PRO A 78 -8.93 -2.98 -0.62
C PRO A 78 -9.18 -3.16 0.89
N LEU A 79 -9.83 -2.19 1.55
CA LEU A 79 -10.20 -2.33 2.96
C LEU A 79 -11.25 -3.44 3.17
N CYS A 80 -12.28 -3.48 2.32
CA CYS A 80 -13.29 -4.54 2.34
C CYS A 80 -12.66 -5.92 2.16
N LEU A 81 -11.70 -6.04 1.23
CA LEU A 81 -10.96 -7.29 1.01
C LEU A 81 -10.14 -7.69 2.24
N LEU A 82 -9.44 -6.75 2.89
CA LEU A 82 -8.68 -7.04 4.11
C LEU A 82 -9.58 -7.52 5.25
N VAL A 83 -10.76 -6.90 5.41
CA VAL A 83 -11.75 -7.34 6.40
C VAL A 83 -12.25 -8.75 6.08
N LEU A 84 -12.59 -9.02 4.82
CA LEU A 84 -13.07 -10.33 4.38
C LEU A 84 -12.02 -11.42 4.60
N ILE A 85 -10.76 -11.17 4.22
CA ILE A 85 -9.64 -12.10 4.42
C ILE A 85 -9.45 -12.38 5.91
N THR A 86 -9.53 -11.35 6.74
CA THR A 86 -9.35 -11.48 8.20
C THR A 86 -10.47 -12.31 8.82
N LEU A 87 -11.73 -12.06 8.43
CA LEU A 87 -12.87 -12.86 8.88
C LEU A 87 -12.75 -14.32 8.42
N MET A 88 -12.36 -14.56 7.17
CA MET A 88 -12.15 -15.93 6.67
C MET A 88 -11.01 -16.65 7.38
N ALA A 89 -9.91 -15.96 7.71
CA ALA A 89 -8.81 -16.55 8.46
C ALA A 89 -9.27 -16.99 9.85
N ILE A 90 -10.01 -16.13 10.55
CA ILE A 90 -10.58 -16.41 11.87
C ILE A 90 -11.54 -17.60 11.82
N GLU A 91 -12.48 -17.61 10.87
CA GLU A 91 -13.42 -18.73 10.67
C GLU A 91 -12.70 -20.04 10.30
N GLY A 92 -11.60 -19.96 9.53
CA GLY A 92 -10.75 -21.09 9.19
C GLY A 92 -10.12 -21.73 10.43
N ASP A 93 -9.53 -20.94 11.32
CA ASP A 93 -8.99 -21.40 12.59
C ASP A 93 -10.07 -22.01 13.49
N TYR A 94 -11.24 -21.35 13.62
CA TYR A 94 -12.37 -21.89 14.40
C TYR A 94 -12.87 -23.24 13.86
N THR A 95 -12.97 -23.37 12.54
CA THR A 95 -13.37 -24.63 11.89
C THR A 95 -12.32 -25.72 12.11
N PHE A 96 -11.03 -25.38 12.01
CA PHE A 96 -9.94 -26.32 12.24
C PHE A 96 -9.94 -26.87 13.67
N ILE A 97 -10.05 -25.98 14.67
CA ILE A 97 -10.09 -26.35 16.09
C ILE A 97 -11.32 -27.21 16.39
N THR A 98 -12.50 -26.80 15.94
CA THR A 98 -13.76 -27.53 16.17
C THR A 98 -13.71 -28.92 15.54
N ARG A 99 -13.14 -29.06 14.33
CA ARG A 99 -12.95 -30.38 13.70
C ARG A 99 -12.00 -31.26 14.48
N GLY A 100 -10.90 -30.71 15.00
CA GLY A 100 -9.97 -31.46 15.86
C GLY A 100 -10.62 -31.95 17.16
N LEU A 101 -11.51 -31.15 17.75
CA LEU A 101 -12.20 -31.49 18.99
C LEU A 101 -13.33 -32.53 18.80
N PHE A 102 -14.08 -32.46 17.69
CA PHE A 102 -15.25 -33.34 17.46
C PHE A 102 -14.96 -34.56 16.58
N PHE A 103 -13.97 -34.52 15.69
CA PHE A 103 -13.59 -35.63 14.79
C PHE A 103 -12.22 -36.26 15.13
N GLY A 104 -11.53 -35.77 16.17
CA GLY A 104 -10.27 -36.30 16.67
C GLY A 104 -10.40 -37.44 17.69
N GLN A 105 -11.58 -38.05 17.80
CA GLN A 105 -11.81 -39.32 18.49
C GLN A 105 -12.15 -40.41 17.49
#